data_AF-B5U929-F1
#
_entry.id   AF-B5U929-F1
#
_cell.length_a   1.000
_cell.length_b   1.000
_cell.length_c   1.000
_cell.angle_alpha   90.00
_cell.angle_beta   90.00
_cell.angle_gamma   90.00
#
_symmetry.space_group_name_H-M   'P 1'
#
loop_
_entity.id
_entity.type
_entity.pdbx_description
1 polymer ?
#
loop_
_entity_poly.entity_id
_entity_poly.type
_entity_poly.pdbx_seq_one_letter_code
_entity_poly.pdbx_strand_id
1 'polypeptide(L)'
;DGLKDGHGKPITYDRAYYVGEQDYYISKNEDGEYLSYETPGEDFADFLTAAATLTPSHVVFNGAVGALTGDKAMKANVGETVLIIHAQANRDTRPHLIGGTVTMSGAPDLSRMRRNPGLKPGSLPAVLQGRLSTRSGSRGSTPTS
;
A
#
# COMPACT_ATOMS: atom_id res chain seq x y z
N ASP A 1 9.95 -1.34 -24.42
CA ASP A 1 9.88 0.10 -24.14
C ASP A 1 9.63 0.26 -22.64
N GLY A 2 10.46 1.00 -21.90
CA GLY A 2 10.47 1.03 -20.42
C GLY A 2 9.48 2.02 -19.80
N LEU A 3 9.50 2.16 -18.47
CA LEU A 3 8.68 3.15 -17.76
C LEU A 3 9.12 4.57 -18.16
N LYS A 4 8.16 5.45 -18.46
CA LYS A 4 8.39 6.85 -18.85
C LYS A 4 7.54 7.77 -17.97
N ASP A 5 8.01 8.99 -17.76
CA ASP A 5 7.25 10.01 -17.04
C ASP A 5 6.18 10.67 -17.94
N GLY A 6 5.45 11.64 -17.38
CA GLY A 6 4.42 12.40 -18.12
C GLY A 6 4.94 13.25 -19.28
N HIS A 7 6.27 13.40 -19.41
CA HIS A 7 6.94 14.09 -20.51
C HIS A 7 7.61 13.11 -21.48
N GLY A 8 7.39 11.81 -21.32
CA GLY A 8 7.97 10.77 -22.16
C GLY A 8 9.44 10.48 -21.86
N LYS A 9 10.03 11.07 -20.82
CA LYS A 9 11.41 10.80 -20.40
C LYS A 9 11.46 9.45 -19.69
N PRO A 10 12.45 8.59 -19.99
CA PRO A 10 12.58 7.30 -19.32
C PRO A 10 12.82 7.47 -17.81
N ILE A 11 12.13 6.65 -17.02
CA ILE A 11 12.31 6.52 -15.57
C ILE A 11 13.22 5.32 -15.32
N THR A 12 14.35 5.55 -14.67
CA THR A 12 15.28 4.51 -14.24
C THR A 12 15.21 4.31 -12.72
N TYR A 13 15.35 3.08 -12.27
CA TYR A 13 15.40 2.69 -10.88
C TYR A 13 16.42 1.57 -10.70
N ASP A 14 17.05 1.53 -9.54
CA ASP A 14 18.03 0.51 -9.18
C ASP A 14 17.34 -0.74 -8.61
N ARG A 15 16.17 -0.53 -7.98
CA ARG A 15 15.38 -1.58 -7.35
C ARG A 15 13.89 -1.33 -7.49
N ALA A 16 13.13 -2.41 -7.58
CA ALA A 16 11.68 -2.38 -7.51
C ALA A 16 11.15 -3.26 -6.37
N TYR A 17 10.14 -2.78 -5.66
CA TYR A 17 9.34 -3.53 -4.71
C TYR A 17 7.88 -3.54 -5.17
N TYR A 18 7.20 -4.66 -4.93
CA TYR A 18 5.76 -4.77 -5.07
C TYR A 18 5.15 -4.93 -3.68
N VAL A 19 4.24 -4.03 -3.34
CA VAL A 19 3.50 -4.00 -2.09
C VAL A 19 2.03 -4.21 -2.42
N GLY A 20 1.51 -5.39 -2.08
CA GLY A 20 0.09 -5.68 -2.14
C GLY A 20 -0.55 -5.35 -0.80
N GLU A 21 -1.49 -4.42 -0.79
CA GLU A 21 -2.33 -4.13 0.36
C GLU A 21 -3.64 -4.92 0.25
N GLN A 22 -3.98 -5.65 1.30
CA GLN A 22 -5.20 -6.46 1.38
C GLN A 22 -6.00 -6.07 2.61
N ASP A 23 -7.28 -5.76 2.39
CA ASP A 23 -8.29 -5.63 3.42
C ASP A 23 -9.02 -6.97 3.62
N TYR A 24 -9.03 -7.47 4.86
CA TYR A 24 -9.65 -8.74 5.26
C TYR A 24 -10.90 -8.51 6.10
N TYR A 25 -11.92 -9.33 5.87
CA TYR A 25 -13.20 -9.31 6.58
C TYR A 25 -13.40 -10.64 7.31
N ILE A 26 -12.73 -10.81 8.45
CA ILE A 26 -12.79 -12.02 9.27
C ILE A 26 -13.81 -11.79 10.39
N SER A 27 -14.82 -12.63 10.45
CA SER A 27 -15.88 -12.58 11.46
C SER A 27 -15.41 -13.01 12.83
N LYS A 28 -16.14 -12.58 13.85
CA LYS A 28 -15.86 -12.88 15.26
C LYS A 28 -17.02 -13.64 15.90
N ASN A 29 -16.72 -14.46 16.90
CA ASN A 29 -17.72 -15.09 17.77
C ASN A 29 -18.27 -14.09 18.82
N GLU A 30 -19.19 -14.55 19.66
CA GLU A 30 -19.81 -13.75 20.73
C GLU A 30 -18.79 -13.26 21.77
N ASP A 31 -17.71 -14.02 21.98
CA ASP A 31 -16.61 -13.67 22.90
C ASP A 31 -15.60 -12.69 22.27
N GLY A 32 -15.76 -12.33 20.99
CA GLY A 32 -14.93 -11.38 20.27
C GLY A 32 -13.64 -11.96 19.65
N GLU A 33 -13.51 -13.29 19.63
CA GLU A 33 -12.42 -14.03 18.99
C GLU A 33 -12.71 -14.25 17.50
N TYR A 34 -11.66 -14.27 16.67
CA TYR A 34 -11.82 -14.51 15.23
C TYR A 34 -12.18 -15.96 14.93
N LEU A 35 -13.14 -16.16 14.04
CA LEU A 35 -13.56 -17.49 13.59
C LEU A 35 -12.48 -18.16 12.74
N SER A 36 -12.39 -19.48 12.85
CA SER A 36 -11.55 -20.34 12.01
C SER A 36 -12.44 -21.41 11.38
N TYR A 37 -12.16 -21.74 10.14
CA TYR A 37 -12.97 -22.64 9.32
C TYR A 37 -12.10 -23.78 8.81
N GLU A 38 -12.66 -24.98 8.65
CA GLU A 38 -11.89 -26.15 8.20
C GLU A 38 -11.68 -26.12 6.68
N THR A 39 -12.66 -25.58 5.95
CA THR A 39 -12.60 -25.47 4.49
C THR A 39 -12.86 -24.04 4.00
N PRO A 40 -12.29 -23.61 2.85
CA PRO A 40 -12.48 -22.26 2.31
C PRO A 40 -13.91 -21.93 1.85
N GLY A 41 -14.85 -22.86 1.90
CA GLY A 41 -16.25 -22.60 1.53
C GLY A 41 -17.14 -22.24 2.71
N GLU A 42 -16.73 -22.60 3.92
CA GLU A 42 -17.52 -22.43 5.15
C GLU A 42 -17.58 -20.97 5.61
N ASP A 43 -16.55 -20.18 5.28
CA ASP A 43 -16.44 -18.77 5.69
C ASP A 43 -17.30 -17.84 4.83
N PHE A 44 -17.87 -18.31 3.71
CA PHE A 44 -18.45 -17.44 2.69
C PHE A 44 -19.64 -16.62 3.21
N ALA A 45 -20.55 -17.22 3.96
CA ALA A 45 -21.72 -16.51 4.51
C ALA A 45 -21.31 -15.45 5.55
N ASP A 46 -20.32 -15.78 6.38
CA ASP A 46 -19.78 -14.89 7.40
C ASP A 46 -18.98 -13.75 6.76
N PHE A 47 -18.18 -14.05 5.73
CA PHE A 47 -17.46 -13.07 4.94
C PHE A 47 -18.41 -12.06 4.30
N LEU A 48 -19.50 -12.49 3.67
CA LEU A 48 -20.48 -11.58 3.08
C LEU A 48 -21.06 -10.62 4.13
N THR A 49 -21.40 -11.15 5.30
CA THR A 49 -21.89 -10.35 6.43
C THR A 49 -20.86 -9.34 6.91
N ALA A 50 -19.61 -9.75 7.09
CA ALA A 50 -18.51 -8.87 7.51
C ALA A 50 -18.17 -7.81 6.45
N ALA A 51 -18.10 -8.20 5.17
CA ALA A 51 -17.81 -7.30 4.05
C ALA A 51 -18.88 -6.22 3.86
N ALA A 52 -20.15 -6.53 4.13
CA ALA A 52 -21.24 -5.56 4.06
C ALA A 52 -21.08 -4.40 5.05
N THR A 53 -20.29 -4.56 6.12
CA THR A 53 -20.01 -3.48 7.08
C THR A 53 -19.04 -2.42 6.53
N LEU A 54 -18.34 -2.71 5.43
CA LEU A 54 -17.27 -1.89 4.85
C LEU A 54 -16.13 -1.55 5.82
N THR A 55 -16.07 -2.28 6.95
CA THR A 55 -15.10 -2.09 8.01
C THR A 55 -14.20 -3.33 8.07
N PRO A 56 -13.02 -3.28 7.47
CA PRO A 56 -12.14 -4.45 7.46
C PRO A 56 -11.63 -4.75 8.86
N SER A 57 -11.55 -6.03 9.19
CA SER A 57 -10.94 -6.52 10.43
C SER A 57 -9.43 -6.27 10.45
N HIS A 58 -8.78 -6.38 9.29
CA HIS A 58 -7.35 -6.19 9.12
C HIS A 58 -7.07 -5.54 7.77
N VAL A 59 -6.07 -4.67 7.73
CA VAL A 59 -5.48 -4.16 6.50
C VAL A 59 -3.98 -4.41 6.60
N VAL A 60 -3.45 -5.23 5.69
CA VAL A 60 -2.07 -5.73 5.79
C VAL A 60 -1.35 -5.64 4.46
N PHE A 61 -0.02 -5.48 4.55
CA PHE A 61 0.85 -5.61 3.38
C PHE A 61 1.30 -7.06 3.22
N ASN A 62 1.31 -7.54 1.98
CA ASN A 62 1.80 -8.86 1.56
C ASN A 62 1.26 -10.03 2.42
N GLY A 63 -0.02 -9.94 2.80
CA GLY A 63 -0.80 -11.04 3.38
C GLY A 63 -0.74 -11.22 4.89
N ALA A 64 0.09 -10.49 5.64
CA ALA A 64 0.15 -10.62 7.10
C ALA A 64 0.63 -9.36 7.82
N VAL A 65 0.23 -9.20 9.08
CA VAL A 65 0.77 -8.17 9.97
C VAL A 65 2.27 -8.38 10.11
N GLY A 66 3.05 -7.33 9.82
CA GLY A 66 4.51 -7.39 9.91
C GLY A 66 5.22 -8.11 8.76
N ALA A 67 4.53 -8.49 7.67
CA ALA A 67 5.14 -9.24 6.56
C ALA A 67 6.35 -8.53 5.90
N LEU A 68 6.38 -7.19 5.95
CA LEU A 68 7.46 -6.34 5.43
C LEU A 68 8.29 -5.70 6.55
N THR A 69 8.45 -6.38 7.69
CA THR A 69 9.19 -5.87 8.86
C THR A 69 10.28 -6.86 9.31
N GLY A 70 11.13 -6.44 10.25
CA GLY A 70 12.23 -7.24 10.79
C GLY A 70 13.18 -7.71 9.67
N ASP A 71 13.44 -9.01 9.61
CA ASP A 71 14.33 -9.60 8.60
C ASP A 71 13.79 -9.45 7.17
N LYS A 72 12.47 -9.29 7.02
CA LYS A 72 11.77 -9.08 5.74
C LYS A 72 11.57 -7.60 5.40
N ALA A 73 12.17 -6.70 6.17
CA ALA A 73 12.11 -5.26 5.87
C ALA A 73 12.68 -4.96 4.49
N MET A 74 12.02 -4.04 3.78
CA MET A 74 12.55 -3.50 2.53
C MET A 74 13.86 -2.77 2.81
N LYS A 75 14.89 -3.01 1.97
CA LYS A 75 16.23 -2.46 2.13
C LYS A 75 16.56 -1.57 0.94
N ALA A 76 17.25 -0.47 1.21
CA ALA A 76 17.78 0.42 0.19
C ALA A 76 19.02 1.11 0.73
N ASN A 77 19.95 1.45 -0.16
CA ASN A 77 21.12 2.25 0.19
C ASN A 77 20.89 3.74 -0.11
N VAL A 78 21.62 4.61 0.58
CA VAL A 78 21.61 6.05 0.27
C VAL A 78 22.07 6.25 -1.17
N GLY A 79 21.31 7.03 -1.94
CA GLY A 79 21.56 7.27 -3.35
C GLY A 79 20.86 6.31 -4.32
N GLU A 80 20.34 5.18 -3.82
CA GLU A 80 19.53 4.23 -4.60
C GLU A 80 18.16 4.84 -4.93
N THR A 81 17.72 4.64 -6.17
CA THR A 81 16.37 4.97 -6.63
C THR A 81 15.50 3.72 -6.58
N VAL A 82 14.45 3.76 -5.77
CA VAL A 82 13.58 2.61 -5.54
C VAL A 82 12.19 2.90 -6.11
N LEU A 83 11.75 2.02 -7.00
CA LEU A 83 10.38 1.94 -7.47
C LEU A 83 9.57 1.08 -6.48
N ILE A 84 8.45 1.59 -6.01
CA ILE A 84 7.49 0.85 -5.18
C ILE A 84 6.19 0.81 -5.96
N ILE A 85 5.72 -0.38 -6.29
CA ILE A 85 4.41 -0.56 -6.90
C ILE A 85 3.46 -0.89 -5.76
N HIS A 86 2.49 0.00 -5.52
CA HIS A 86 1.49 -0.20 -4.47
C HIS A 86 0.16 -0.56 -5.11
N ALA A 87 -0.32 -1.77 -4.83
CA ALA A 87 -1.58 -2.26 -5.36
C ALA A 87 -2.56 -2.50 -4.23
N GLN A 88 -3.76 -1.99 -4.41
CA GLN A 88 -4.91 -2.28 -3.59
C GLN A 88 -6.09 -2.45 -4.57
N ALA A 89 -6.85 -3.53 -4.42
CA ALA A 89 -7.88 -3.90 -5.40
C ALA A 89 -9.32 -3.52 -5.02
N ASN A 90 -9.62 -3.26 -3.75
CA ASN A 90 -11.00 -3.21 -3.22
C ASN A 90 -11.38 -1.91 -2.48
N ARG A 91 -10.41 -1.13 -2.00
CA ARG A 91 -10.57 -0.03 -1.04
C ARG A 91 -9.45 1.01 -1.17
N ASP A 92 -9.82 2.28 -1.21
CA ASP A 92 -8.87 3.39 -1.28
C ASP A 92 -7.74 3.29 -0.22
N THR A 93 -6.50 3.47 -0.68
CA THR A 93 -5.29 3.52 0.14
C THR A 93 -4.52 4.81 -0.13
N ARG A 94 -3.73 5.25 0.86
CA ARG A 94 -2.92 6.47 0.80
C ARG A 94 -1.49 6.16 1.26
N PRO A 95 -0.66 5.55 0.40
CA PRO A 95 0.69 5.16 0.78
C PRO A 95 1.52 6.39 1.21
N HIS A 96 2.28 6.22 2.28
CA HIS A 96 3.16 7.26 2.79
C HIS A 96 4.53 6.68 3.17
N LEU A 97 5.59 7.36 2.77
CA LEU A 97 6.96 7.03 3.16
C LEU A 97 7.41 7.97 4.28
N ILE A 98 7.42 7.48 5.51
CA ILE A 98 7.82 8.26 6.68
C ILE A 98 9.30 8.66 6.56
N GLY A 99 9.58 9.95 6.73
CA GLY A 99 10.95 10.50 6.69
C GLY A 99 11.55 10.66 5.29
N GLY A 100 10.77 10.38 4.23
CA GLY A 100 11.20 10.51 2.84
C GLY A 100 10.37 11.53 2.04
N THR A 101 10.69 11.62 0.75
CA THR A 101 9.85 12.32 -0.24
C THR A 101 9.58 11.37 -1.39
N VAL A 102 8.39 11.49 -1.93
CA VAL A 102 7.80 10.59 -2.89
C VAL A 102 7.49 11.36 -4.17
N THR A 103 7.96 10.85 -5.29
CA THR A 103 7.57 11.30 -6.63
C THR A 103 6.54 10.32 -7.18
N MET A 104 5.32 10.79 -7.41
CA MET A 104 4.26 10.02 -8.04
C MET A 104 4.43 10.06 -9.56
N SER A 105 4.48 8.90 -10.21
CA SER A 105 4.46 8.80 -11.67
C SER A 105 3.36 7.83 -12.09
N GLY A 106 2.26 8.34 -12.64
CA GLY A 106 1.12 7.53 -13.09
C GLY A 106 -0.22 8.01 -12.51
N ALA A 107 -0.76 9.07 -13.08
CA ALA A 107 -2.21 9.28 -13.08
C ALA A 107 -2.73 8.72 -14.41
N PRO A 108 -3.87 7.98 -14.46
CA PRO A 108 -4.46 7.62 -15.74
C PRO A 108 -4.83 8.89 -16.51
N ASP A 109 -4.68 8.84 -17.84
CA ASP A 109 -5.28 9.83 -18.74
C ASP A 109 -6.81 9.73 -18.64
N LEU A 110 -7.40 10.61 -17.82
CA LEU A 110 -8.84 10.67 -17.57
C LEU A 110 -9.65 11.07 -18.82
N SER A 111 -9.01 11.46 -19.93
CA SER A 111 -9.69 11.88 -21.16
C SER A 111 -10.38 10.74 -21.92
N ARG A 112 -10.02 9.48 -21.66
CA ARG A 112 -10.56 8.30 -22.35
C ARG A 112 -11.52 7.45 -21.52
N MET A 113 -11.75 7.80 -20.25
CA MET A 113 -12.73 7.11 -19.40
C MET A 113 -14.11 7.74 -19.59
N ARG A 114 -15.04 6.99 -20.19
CA ARG A 114 -16.45 7.38 -20.24
C ARG A 114 -16.94 7.55 -18.80
N ARG A 115 -17.18 8.80 -18.37
CA ARG A 115 -17.63 9.14 -17.01
C ARG A 115 -18.88 8.31 -16.68
N ASN A 116 -18.73 7.31 -15.80
CA ASN A 116 -19.85 6.61 -15.20
C ASN A 116 -20.19 7.39 -13.91
N PRO A 117 -21.37 8.03 -13.80
CA PRO A 117 -21.66 9.02 -12.75
C PRO A 117 -21.78 8.45 -11.32
N GLY A 118 -21.39 7.18 -11.09
CA GLY A 118 -21.50 6.49 -9.80
C GLY A 118 -20.20 5.99 -9.17
N LEU A 119 -19.03 6.06 -9.84
CA LEU A 119 -17.77 5.64 -9.22
C LEU A 119 -17.10 6.82 -8.49
N LYS A 120 -16.92 6.67 -7.17
CA LYS A 120 -16.07 7.58 -6.39
C LYS A 120 -14.60 7.38 -6.77
N PRO A 121 -13.80 8.45 -6.88
CA PRO A 121 -12.39 8.35 -7.25
C PRO A 121 -11.56 7.86 -6.07
N GLY A 122 -10.93 6.68 -6.19
CA GLY A 122 -9.98 6.20 -5.19
C GLY A 122 -9.39 4.80 -5.35
N SER A 123 -9.99 3.91 -6.16
CA SER A 123 -9.53 2.52 -6.29
C SER A 123 -8.60 2.29 -7.51
N LEU A 124 -7.48 3.01 -7.59
CA LEU A 124 -6.52 2.87 -8.70
C LEU A 124 -5.13 2.42 -8.22
N PRO A 125 -4.43 1.54 -8.98
CA PRO A 125 -3.07 1.16 -8.65
C PRO A 125 -2.14 2.38 -8.74
N ALA A 126 -1.40 2.65 -7.67
CA ALA A 126 -0.47 3.78 -7.60
C ALA A 126 0.96 3.28 -7.82
N VAL A 127 1.65 3.86 -8.80
CA VAL A 127 3.07 3.63 -9.02
C VAL A 127 3.84 4.74 -8.28
N LEU A 128 4.57 4.30 -7.26
CA LEU A 128 5.26 5.15 -6.30
C LEU A 128 6.77 5.12 -6.59
N GLN A 129 7.38 6.24 -6.96
CA GLN A 129 8.84 6.32 -7.05
C GLN A 129 9.40 7.14 -5.89
N GLY A 130 10.37 6.59 -5.16
CA GLY A 130 11.01 7.27 -4.03
C GLY A 130 12.52 7.33 -4.22
N ARG A 131 13.12 8.47 -3.87
CA ARG A 131 14.58 8.57 -3.67
C ARG A 131 14.84 8.72 -2.18
N LEU A 132 15.53 7.75 -1.59
CA LEU A 132 15.89 7.83 -0.17
C LEU A 132 17.02 8.84 0.01
N SER A 133 16.66 10.05 0.43
CA SER A 133 17.60 11.11 0.80
C SER A 133 17.63 11.23 2.32
N THR A 134 18.48 10.46 2.99
CA THR A 134 18.74 10.68 4.41
C THR A 134 19.55 11.97 4.57
N ARG A 135 18.89 13.06 4.97
CA ARG A 135 19.61 14.23 5.47
C ARG A 135 19.99 13.94 6.92
N SER A 136 21.24 13.54 7.15
CA SER A 136 21.78 13.44 8.52
C SER A 136 21.84 14.85 9.12
N GLY A 137 20.84 15.21 9.91
CA GLY A 137 20.87 16.40 10.75
C GLY A 137 20.86 15.96 12.21
N SER A 138 22.04 15.86 12.81
CA SER A 138 22.17 15.75 14.25
C SER A 138 21.55 16.99 14.90
N ARG A 139 20.52 16.79 15.72
CA ARG A 139 20.16 17.73 16.78
C ARG A 139 20.15 16.94 18.07
N GLY A 140 21.29 16.97 18.76
CA GLY A 140 21.33 16.64 20.17
C GLY A 140 20.51 17.66 20.94
N SER A 141 19.58 17.18 21.74
CA SER A 141 18.98 17.96 22.82
C SER A 141 19.67 17.54 24.13
N THR A 142 20.51 18.42 24.65
CA THR A 142 20.95 18.42 26.04
C THR A 142 19.74 18.56 26.98
N PRO A 143 19.69 17.84 28.12
CA PRO A 143 18.70 18.10 29.14
C PRO A 143 19.15 19.29 29.99
N THR A 144 18.25 20.23 30.25
CA THR A 144 18.45 21.24 31.31
C THR A 144 17.26 21.20 32.25
N SER A 145 17.60 20.90 33.51
CA SER A 145 16.93 21.15 34.80
C SER A 145 15.47 20.76 34.97
#